data_AF-A0A1Q5E5H9-F1
#
_entry.id   AF-A0A1Q5E5H9-F1
#
_cell.length_a   1.000
_cell.length_b   1.000
_cell.length_c   1.000
_cell.angle_alpha   90.00
_cell.angle_beta   90.00
_cell.angle_gamma   90.00
#
_symmetry.space_group_name_H-M   'P 1'
#
loop_
_entity.id
_entity.type
_entity.pdbx_description
1 polymer ?
#
loop_
_entity_poly.entity_id
_entity_poly.type
_entity_poly.pdbx_seq_one_letter_code
_entity_poly.pdbx_strand_id
1 'polypeptide(L)'
;MNPSPLLGALSAMTLAVGALAMAHRMRPRTPEGEPPPDPHPALGAIGSGLLSGFTLLTGFLIATGWAAHSTGIVPPDGLYLADLAAGAAVLLYPSLAGLPFTPRYVTAVCLFGLLVGYVMVMAVQLRP
;
A
#
# COMPACT_ATOMS: atom_id res chain seq x y z
N MET A 1 12.40 -21.17 7.44
CA MET A 1 11.95 -20.05 6.58
C MET A 1 11.56 -18.90 7.50
N ASN A 2 12.02 -17.67 7.24
CA ASN A 2 11.64 -16.51 8.05
C ASN A 2 10.16 -16.13 7.77
N PRO A 3 9.24 -16.16 8.76
CA PRO A 3 7.83 -15.88 8.52
C PRO A 3 7.51 -14.38 8.39
N SER A 4 8.47 -13.49 8.65
CA SER A 4 8.22 -12.05 8.68
C SER A 4 7.62 -11.45 7.39
N PRO A 5 8.03 -11.81 6.15
CA PRO A 5 7.37 -11.29 4.95
C PRO A 5 5.90 -11.68 4.87
N LEU A 6 5.56 -12.90 5.31
CA LEU A 6 4.19 -13.39 5.31
C LEU A 6 3.35 -12.64 6.34
N LEU A 7 3.89 -12.40 7.54
CA LEU A 7 3.22 -11.58 8.55
C LEU A 7 3.00 -10.14 8.07
N GLY A 8 3.98 -9.56 7.37
CA GLY A 8 3.86 -8.25 6.72
C GLY A 8 2.79 -8.21 5.64
N ALA A 9 2.73 -9.23 4.79
CA ALA A 9 1.70 -9.36 3.77
C ALA A 9 0.30 -9.42 4.40
N LEU A 10 0.13 -10.25 5.43
CA LEU A 10 -1.16 -10.39 6.14
C LEU A 10 -1.56 -9.12 6.88
N SER A 11 -0.62 -8.40 7.51
CA SER A 11 -0.92 -7.14 8.19
C SER A 11 -1.30 -6.03 7.20
N ALA A 12 -0.60 -5.91 6.08
CA ALA A 12 -0.94 -4.95 5.03
C ALA A 12 -2.29 -5.27 4.35
N MET A 13 -2.55 -6.55 4.07
CA MET A 13 -3.84 -7.02 3.56
C MET A 13 -4.99 -6.67 4.52
N THR A 14 -4.85 -7.00 5.80
CA THR A 14 -5.88 -6.71 6.81
C THR A 14 -6.09 -5.21 6.99
N LEU A 15 -5.05 -4.39 6.94
CA LEU A 15 -5.14 -2.93 6.94
C LEU A 15 -5.94 -2.42 5.73
N ALA A 16 -5.57 -2.83 4.51
CA ALA A 16 -6.22 -2.34 3.28
C ALA A 16 -7.70 -2.75 3.20
N VAL A 17 -8.00 -4.02 3.49
CA VAL A 17 -9.37 -4.54 3.47
C VAL A 17 -10.19 -3.97 4.63
N GLY A 18 -9.60 -3.87 5.81
CA GLY A 18 -10.25 -3.30 6.99
C GLY A 18 -10.60 -1.82 6.79
N ALA A 19 -9.68 -1.04 6.23
CA ALA A 19 -9.93 0.36 5.85
C ALA A 19 -11.05 0.46 4.82
N LEU A 20 -11.07 -0.41 3.81
CA LEU A 20 -12.11 -0.39 2.78
C LEU A 20 -13.48 -0.74 3.35
N ALA A 21 -13.55 -1.77 4.21
CA ALA A 21 -14.78 -2.18 4.89
C ALA A 21 -15.31 -1.07 5.82
N MET A 22 -14.42 -0.39 6.54
CA MET A 22 -14.77 0.71 7.44
C MET A 22 -15.27 1.93 6.65
N ALA A 23 -14.55 2.31 5.59
CA ALA A 23 -14.97 3.39 4.69
C ALA A 23 -16.33 3.12 4.06
N HIS A 24 -16.59 1.87 3.63
CA HIS A 24 -17.89 1.49 3.10
C HIS A 24 -19.02 1.61 4.14
N ARG A 25 -18.76 1.26 5.40
CA ARG A 25 -19.74 1.41 6.48
C ARG A 25 -20.04 2.86 6.84
N MET A 26 -19.05 3.75 6.74
CA MET A 26 -19.19 5.16 7.09
C MET A 26 -19.79 6.02 5.97
N ARG A 27 -19.85 5.52 4.73
CA ARG A 27 -20.36 6.31 3.61
C ARG A 27 -21.85 6.63 3.78
N PRO A 28 -22.25 7.91 3.63
CA PRO A 28 -23.64 8.29 3.54
C PRO A 28 -24.33 7.49 2.42
N ARG A 29 -25.57 7.06 2.66
CA ARG A 29 -26.37 6.45 1.59
C ARG A 29 -26.64 7.50 0.53
N THR A 30 -26.26 7.21 -0.71
CA THR A 30 -26.65 8.02 -1.86
C THR A 30 -28.19 8.05 -1.93
N PRO A 31 -28.82 9.23 -2.04
CA PRO A 31 -30.27 9.33 -2.21
C PRO A 31 -30.75 8.52 -3.42
N GLU A 32 -31.86 7.80 -3.28
CA GLU A 32 -32.44 7.03 -4.38
C GLU A 32 -32.80 7.96 -5.55
N GLY A 33 -32.17 7.73 -6.72
CA GLY A 33 -32.43 8.48 -7.96
C GLY A 33 -31.27 9.34 -8.45
N GLU A 34 -30.21 9.51 -7.65
CA GLU A 34 -29.01 10.25 -8.07
C GLU A 34 -27.95 9.28 -8.63
N PRO A 35 -27.40 9.52 -9.84
CA PRO A 35 -26.35 8.67 -10.37
C PRO A 35 -25.14 8.68 -9.41
N PRO A 36 -24.46 7.55 -9.23
CA PRO A 36 -23.26 7.51 -8.40
C PRO A 36 -22.26 8.55 -8.93
N PRO A 37 -21.67 9.39 -8.06
CA PRO A 37 -20.78 10.45 -8.50
C PRO A 37 -19.58 9.84 -9.24
N ASP A 38 -19.30 10.35 -10.44
CA ASP A 38 -18.14 9.91 -11.20
C ASP A 38 -16.86 10.14 -10.39
N PRO A 39 -15.91 9.19 -10.38
CA PRO A 39 -14.64 9.38 -9.71
C PRO A 39 -13.93 10.62 -10.27
N HIS A 40 -13.61 11.58 -9.41
CA HIS A 40 -12.90 12.79 -9.83
C HIS A 40 -11.56 12.39 -10.48
N PRO A 41 -11.21 12.87 -11.69
CA PRO A 41 -10.03 12.42 -12.43
C PRO A 41 -8.71 12.62 -11.67
N ALA A 42 -8.66 13.62 -10.79
CA ALA A 42 -7.52 13.83 -9.88
C ALA A 42 -7.23 12.63 -8.96
N LEU A 43 -8.24 11.82 -8.59
CA LEU A 43 -8.03 10.63 -7.79
C LEU A 43 -7.11 9.64 -8.52
N GLY A 44 -7.37 9.38 -9.80
CA GLY A 44 -6.52 8.49 -10.61
C GLY A 44 -5.04 8.91 -10.61
N ALA A 45 -4.77 10.20 -10.79
CA ALA A 45 -3.41 10.76 -10.77
C ALA A 45 -2.74 10.61 -9.39
N ILE A 46 -3.50 10.83 -8.30
CA ILE A 46 -3.01 10.63 -6.92
C ILE A 46 -2.64 9.16 -6.71
N GLY A 47 -3.51 8.23 -7.09
CA GLY A 47 -3.26 6.80 -6.95
C GLY A 47 -2.01 6.34 -7.71
N SER A 48 -1.86 6.77 -8.96
CA SER A 48 -0.66 6.45 -9.76
C SER A 48 0.61 7.08 -9.19
N GLY A 49 0.53 8.32 -8.69
CA GLY A 49 1.67 9.00 -8.09
C GLY A 49 2.13 8.34 -6.80
N LEU A 50 1.19 7.97 -5.92
CA LEU A 50 1.48 7.24 -4.68
C LEU A 50 2.13 5.89 -4.95
N LEU A 51 1.56 5.12 -5.89
CA LEU A 51 2.10 3.80 -6.25
C LEU A 51 3.49 3.92 -6.89
N SER A 52 3.70 4.90 -7.78
CA SER A 52 5.00 5.14 -8.39
C SER A 52 6.04 5.56 -7.36
N GLY A 53 5.69 6.49 -6.47
CA GLY A 53 6.56 6.95 -5.39
C GLY A 53 6.97 5.82 -4.46
N PHE A 54 6.00 5.00 -4.01
CA PHE A 54 6.28 3.79 -3.24
C PHE A 54 7.21 2.85 -4.01
N THR A 55 6.90 2.49 -5.25
CA THR A 55 7.70 1.57 -6.05
C THR A 55 9.15 2.04 -6.20
N LEU A 56 9.36 3.34 -6.42
CA LEU A 56 10.70 3.93 -6.54
C LEU A 56 11.45 3.92 -5.20
N LEU A 57 10.78 4.30 -4.10
CA LEU A 57 11.37 4.28 -2.76
C LEU A 57 11.76 2.86 -2.32
N THR A 58 10.84 1.91 -2.44
CA THR A 58 11.08 0.52 -2.07
C THR A 58 12.17 -0.10 -2.96
N GLY A 59 12.14 0.17 -4.27
CA GLY A 59 13.17 -0.28 -5.20
C GLY A 59 14.55 0.27 -4.85
N PHE A 60 14.64 1.55 -4.47
CA PHE A 60 15.88 2.15 -3.99
C PHE A 60 16.37 1.52 -2.68
N LEU A 61 15.49 1.28 -1.71
CA LEU A 61 15.83 0.61 -0.44
C LEU A 61 16.33 -0.81 -0.66
N ILE A 62 15.72 -1.56 -1.58
CA ILE A 62 16.21 -2.88 -1.97
C ILE A 62 17.60 -2.73 -2.56
N ALA A 63 17.78 -1.90 -3.59
CA ALA A 63 19.08 -1.73 -4.26
C ALA A 63 20.20 -1.32 -3.28
N THR A 64 19.90 -0.39 -2.37
CA THR A 64 20.85 0.08 -1.35
C THR A 64 21.10 -0.94 -0.25
N GLY A 65 20.12 -1.73 0.18
CA GLY A 65 20.33 -2.82 1.14
C GLY A 65 21.27 -3.91 0.62
N TRP A 66 21.14 -4.26 -0.66
CA TRP A 66 22.09 -5.16 -1.34
C TRP A 66 23.49 -4.54 -1.44
N ALA A 67 23.58 -3.26 -1.81
CA ALA A 67 24.87 -2.56 -1.87
C ALA A 67 25.52 -2.39 -0.48
N ALA A 68 24.73 -2.23 0.57
CA ALA A 68 25.24 -2.08 1.93
C ALA A 68 25.99 -3.34 2.41
N HIS A 69 25.56 -4.53 1.98
CA HIS A 69 26.24 -5.78 2.28
C HIS A 69 27.64 -5.90 1.66
N SER A 70 27.91 -5.22 0.54
CA SER A 70 29.21 -5.23 -0.13
C SER A 70 30.07 -4.00 0.17
N THR A 71 29.46 -2.86 0.49
CA THR A 71 30.15 -1.57 0.69
C THR A 71 30.22 -1.12 2.14
N GLY A 72 29.40 -1.69 3.05
CA GLY A 72 29.27 -1.27 4.44
C GLY A 72 28.54 0.07 4.64
N ILE A 73 28.07 0.72 3.56
CA ILE A 73 27.33 1.98 3.63
C ILE A 73 25.85 1.67 3.80
N VAL A 74 25.31 2.02 4.97
CA VAL A 74 23.91 1.74 5.32
C VAL A 74 23.00 2.89 4.85
N PRO A 75 21.85 2.59 4.21
CA PRO A 75 20.87 3.63 3.87
C PRO A 75 20.28 4.27 5.14
N PRO A 76 20.00 5.59 5.12
CA PRO A 76 19.49 6.30 6.28
C PRO A 76 18.10 5.83 6.70
N ASP A 77 17.87 5.72 8.01
CA ASP A 77 16.63 5.22 8.62
C ASP A 77 15.38 6.01 8.19
N GLY A 78 15.54 7.31 7.89
CA GLY A 78 14.46 8.16 7.40
C GLY A 78 13.84 7.65 6.09
N LEU A 79 14.60 6.95 5.23
CA LEU A 79 14.06 6.38 3.98
C LEU A 79 13.11 5.21 4.25
N TYR A 80 13.40 4.38 5.25
CA TYR A 80 12.50 3.28 5.64
C TYR A 80 11.20 3.82 6.24
N LEU A 81 11.25 4.91 7.01
CA LEU A 81 10.04 5.60 7.49
C LEU A 81 9.23 6.19 6.33
N ALA A 82 9.89 6.80 5.35
CA ALA A 82 9.24 7.34 4.16
C ALA A 82 8.58 6.23 3.32
N ASP A 83 9.24 5.08 3.16
CA ASP A 83 8.69 3.90 2.47
C ASP A 83 7.47 3.33 3.20
N LEU A 84 7.53 3.23 4.53
CA LEU A 84 6.40 2.79 5.35
C LEU A 84 5.21 3.76 5.24
N ALA A 85 5.46 5.07 5.24
CA ALA A 85 4.43 6.08 5.05
C ALA A 85 3.81 6.02 3.64
N ALA A 86 4.64 5.84 2.60
CA ALA A 86 4.19 5.67 1.23
C ALA A 86 3.36 4.39 1.06
N GLY A 87 3.82 3.26 1.61
CA GLY A 87 3.09 1.99 1.62
C GLY A 87 1.74 2.12 2.33
N ALA A 88 1.69 2.78 3.49
CA ALA A 88 0.44 3.03 4.20
C ALA A 88 -0.53 3.89 3.37
N ALA A 89 -0.05 4.98 2.75
CA ALA A 89 -0.87 5.83 1.89
C ALA A 89 -1.45 5.05 0.69
N VAL A 90 -0.63 4.21 0.07
CA VAL A 90 -1.01 3.34 -1.04
C VAL A 90 -2.06 2.31 -0.62
N LEU A 91 -1.93 1.70 0.55
CA LEU A 91 -2.91 0.73 1.08
C LEU A 91 -4.24 1.37 1.45
N LEU A 92 -4.23 2.63 1.93
CA LEU A 92 -5.44 3.36 2.29
C LEU A 92 -6.15 3.98 1.08
N TYR A 93 -5.43 4.24 -0.01
CA TYR A 93 -5.95 4.90 -1.20
C TYR A 93 -7.23 4.25 -1.76
N PRO A 94 -7.35 2.91 -1.93
CA PRO A 94 -8.60 2.26 -2.34
C PRO A 94 -9.84 2.67 -1.52
N SER A 95 -9.66 2.83 -0.21
CA SER A 95 -10.72 3.21 0.74
C SER A 95 -11.12 4.67 0.58
N LEU A 96 -10.10 5.54 0.43
CA LEU A 96 -10.25 6.98 0.21
C LEU A 96 -10.85 7.29 -1.18
N ALA A 97 -10.47 6.53 -2.20
CA ALA A 97 -10.87 6.72 -3.59
C ALA A 97 -12.32 6.35 -3.89
N GLY A 98 -13.09 5.88 -2.89
CA GLY A 98 -14.50 5.62 -3.14
C GLY A 98 -14.80 4.21 -3.65
N LEU A 99 -13.86 3.25 -3.64
CA LEU A 99 -14.13 1.93 -4.24
C LEU A 99 -15.29 1.21 -3.52
N PRO A 100 -16.18 0.53 -4.26
CA PRO A 100 -17.31 -0.19 -3.67
C PRO A 100 -16.86 -1.53 -3.11
N PHE A 101 -17.51 -1.98 -2.03
CA PHE A 101 -17.17 -3.22 -1.34
C PHE A 101 -17.81 -4.45 -2.03
N THR A 102 -17.42 -4.69 -3.28
CA THR A 102 -17.85 -5.88 -4.04
C THR A 102 -16.77 -6.96 -4.02
N PRO A 103 -17.10 -8.25 -4.23
CA PRO A 103 -16.12 -9.34 -4.21
C PRO A 103 -14.93 -9.11 -5.14
N ARG A 104 -15.17 -8.49 -6.31
CA ARG A 104 -14.11 -8.17 -7.29
C ARG A 104 -13.08 -7.20 -6.71
N TYR A 105 -13.52 -6.08 -6.13
CA TYR A 105 -12.61 -5.08 -5.59
C TYR A 105 -11.94 -5.55 -4.30
N VAL A 106 -12.65 -6.31 -3.46
CA VAL A 106 -12.06 -6.92 -2.26
C VAL A 106 -10.92 -7.86 -2.64
N THR A 107 -11.10 -8.74 -3.62
CA THR A 107 -10.04 -9.64 -4.09
C THR A 107 -8.83 -8.86 -4.63
N ALA A 108 -9.07 -7.80 -5.41
CA ALA A 108 -7.99 -6.95 -5.91
C ALA A 108 -7.21 -6.26 -4.77
N VAL A 109 -7.92 -5.72 -3.78
CA VAL A 109 -7.32 -5.05 -2.60
C VAL A 109 -6.59 -6.05 -1.71
N CYS A 110 -7.09 -7.29 -1.58
CA CYS A 110 -6.40 -8.36 -0.87
C CYS A 110 -5.04 -8.66 -1.51
N LEU A 111 -5.02 -8.98 -2.81
CA LEU A 111 -3.78 -9.31 -3.53
C LEU A 111 -2.80 -8.14 -3.53
N PHE A 112 -3.31 -6.93 -3.68
CA PHE A 112 -2.52 -5.71 -3.61
C PHE A 112 -1.87 -5.53 -2.24
N GLY A 113 -2.66 -5.65 -1.16
CA GLY A 113 -2.15 -5.53 0.21
C GLY A 113 -1.11 -6.60 0.56
N LEU A 114 -1.35 -7.85 0.12
CA LEU A 114 -0.39 -8.95 0.28
C LEU A 114 0.94 -8.62 -0.39
N LEU A 115 0.91 -8.14 -1.65
CA LEU A 115 2.11 -7.80 -2.40
C LEU A 115 2.89 -6.66 -1.75
N VAL A 116 2.22 -5.55 -1.44
CA VAL A 116 2.83 -4.36 -0.82
C VAL A 116 3.48 -4.73 0.52
N GLY A 117 2.75 -5.43 1.40
CA GLY A 117 3.27 -5.82 2.71
C GLY A 117 4.44 -6.81 2.63
N TYR A 118 4.39 -7.74 1.67
CA TYR A 118 5.50 -8.67 1.43
C TYR A 118 6.78 -7.93 1.04
N VAL A 119 6.70 -7.06 0.02
CA VAL A 119 7.87 -6.37 -0.53
C VAL A 119 8.45 -5.39 0.48
N MET A 120 7.62 -4.67 1.23
CA MET A 120 8.05 -3.72 2.26
C MET A 120 8.85 -4.43 3.38
N VAL A 121 8.36 -5.57 3.87
CA VAL A 121 9.08 -6.35 4.90
C VAL A 121 10.34 -7.03 4.35
N MET A 122 10.35 -7.38 3.07
CA MET A 122 11.57 -7.85 2.39
C MET A 122 12.62 -6.73 2.29
N ALA A 123 12.23 -5.50 1.97
CA ALA A 123 13.14 -4.35 1.90
C ALA A 123 13.80 -4.07 3.26
N VAL A 124 13.04 -4.18 4.36
CA VAL A 124 13.57 -4.05 5.72
C VAL A 124 14.55 -5.17 6.08
N GLN A 125 14.27 -6.41 5.66
CA GLN A 125 15.17 -7.54 5.93
C GLN A 125 16.49 -7.49 5.17
N LEU A 126 16.58 -6.69 4.10
CA LEU A 126 17.82 -6.46 3.37
C LEU A 126 18.73 -5.42 4.06
N ARG A 127 18.27 -4.81 5.15
CA ARG A 127 19.12 -3.97 6.01
C ARG A 127 20.20 -4.84 6.67
N PRO A 128 21.49 -4.47 6.58
CA PRO A 128 22.58 -5.21 7.19
C PRO A 128 22.55 -5.17 8.72
#